data_AF-A0A496WFL8-F1
#
_entry.id   AF-A0A496WFL8-F1
#
_cell.length_a   1.000
_cell.length_b   1.000
_cell.length_c   1.000
_cell.angle_alpha   90.00
_cell.angle_beta   90.00
_cell.angle_gamma   90.00
#
_symmetry.space_group_name_H-M   'P 1'
#
loop_
_entity.id
_entity.type
_entity.pdbx_description
1 polymer ?
#
loop_
_entity_poly.entity_id
_entity_poly.type
_entity_poly.pdbx_seq_one_letter_code
_entity_poly.pdbx_strand_id
1 'polypeptide(L)'
;MVLITISHGLFHLSLPFDPAWIAGITSWLAALLLFNNASRILQVQVGILLTIGLILIFYAASQGAEINFLNVISSNSGLLSMIAAVGFLRLVAISDADKEARLPVGRRSYLHTLLGANLLSTIINISAPMLIADRIHQQKPLQRFTSQSLTRVFCGCASWSPFFGAMAVVLTYVSQAKLLWIVFAGLPFTIIGLVVVYAEARIRYPEEVDNFVGYPIHLNSLKIPFVLVVSVILGFWLLPGTPVLVV
;
A
#
# COMPACT_ATOMS: atom_id res chain seq x y z
N MET A 1 -5.13 0.78 -18.27
CA MET A 1 -4.02 0.28 -17.45
C MET A 1 -4.39 -1.00 -16.69
N VAL A 2 -5.08 -0.97 -15.55
CA VAL A 2 -5.26 -2.16 -14.66
C VAL A 2 -5.74 -3.41 -15.39
N LEU A 3 -6.86 -3.33 -16.12
CA LEU A 3 -7.40 -4.48 -16.87
C LEU A 3 -6.44 -4.97 -17.96
N ILE A 4 -5.72 -4.06 -18.60
CA ILE A 4 -4.75 -4.38 -19.67
C ILE A 4 -3.55 -5.12 -19.07
N THR A 5 -3.03 -4.64 -17.94
CA THR A 5 -1.94 -5.30 -17.19
C THR A 5 -2.35 -6.68 -16.69
N ILE A 6 -3.56 -6.83 -16.14
CA ILE A 6 -4.09 -8.14 -15.72
C ILE A 6 -4.24 -9.07 -16.93
N SER A 7 -4.77 -8.57 -18.04
CA SER A 7 -4.90 -9.38 -19.26
C SER A 7 -3.54 -9.79 -19.81
N HIS A 8 -2.56 -8.89 -19.84
CA HIS A 8 -1.20 -9.21 -20.27
C HIS A 8 -0.64 -10.35 -19.41
N GLY A 9 -0.79 -10.24 -18.09
CA GLY A 9 -0.25 -11.21 -17.17
C GLY A 9 -0.90 -12.60 -17.19
N LEU A 10 -2.21 -12.67 -17.38
CA LEU A 10 -2.94 -13.94 -17.45
C LEU A 10 -2.88 -14.58 -18.83
N PHE A 11 -2.86 -13.78 -19.90
CA PHE A 11 -2.94 -14.25 -21.29
C PHE A 11 -1.59 -14.32 -22.03
N HIS A 12 -0.46 -14.06 -21.34
CA HIS A 12 0.90 -14.27 -21.88
C HIS A 12 1.13 -15.71 -22.39
N LEU A 13 0.23 -16.65 -22.06
CA LEU A 13 0.17 -18.02 -22.57
C LEU A 13 -0.54 -18.17 -23.94
N SER A 14 -1.15 -17.13 -24.52
CA SER A 14 -2.09 -17.33 -25.65
C SER A 14 -2.28 -16.19 -26.67
N LEU A 15 -1.54 -15.07 -26.59
CA LEU A 15 -1.65 -13.97 -27.58
C LEU A 15 -0.36 -13.75 -28.40
N PRO A 16 -0.46 -13.47 -29.72
CA PRO A 16 0.69 -13.25 -30.61
C PRO A 16 1.29 -11.83 -30.56
N PHE A 17 0.76 -10.93 -29.74
CA PHE A 17 1.26 -9.56 -29.56
C PHE A 17 1.51 -9.27 -28.08
N ASP A 18 2.47 -8.40 -27.79
CA ASP A 18 2.79 -7.94 -26.43
C ASP A 18 1.98 -6.66 -26.08
N PRO A 19 0.90 -6.75 -25.28
CA PRO A 19 0.09 -5.59 -24.89
C PRO A 19 0.72 -4.71 -23.78
N ALA A 20 1.93 -5.00 -23.29
CA ALA A 20 2.54 -4.25 -22.19
C ALA A 20 2.73 -2.75 -22.49
N TRP A 21 3.01 -2.40 -23.75
CA TRP A 21 3.16 -1.00 -24.17
C TRP A 21 1.84 -0.21 -24.11
N ILE A 22 0.70 -0.87 -24.34
CA ILE A 22 -0.63 -0.24 -24.21
C ILE A 22 -0.92 0.04 -22.73
N ALA A 23 -0.57 -0.89 -21.85
CA ALA A 23 -0.66 -0.66 -20.41
C ALA A 23 0.21 0.55 -20.00
N GLY A 24 1.45 0.62 -20.46
CA GLY A 24 2.35 1.74 -20.23
C GLY A 24 1.80 3.09 -20.73
N ILE A 25 1.38 3.18 -21.99
CA ILE A 25 0.80 4.42 -22.56
C ILE A 25 -0.43 4.87 -21.78
N THR A 26 -1.36 3.94 -21.48
CA THR A 26 -2.56 4.29 -20.70
C THR A 26 -2.22 4.73 -19.27
N SER A 27 -1.11 4.24 -18.69
CA SER A 27 -0.60 4.69 -17.40
C SER A 27 -0.13 6.14 -17.45
N TRP A 28 0.67 6.49 -18.47
CA TRP A 28 1.18 7.84 -18.66
C TRP A 28 0.08 8.85 -19.00
N LEU A 29 -0.91 8.46 -19.81
CA LEU A 29 -2.09 9.29 -20.05
C LEU A 29 -2.86 9.57 -18.75
N ALA A 30 -3.08 8.55 -17.92
CA ALA A 30 -3.70 8.75 -16.60
C ALA A 30 -2.86 9.69 -15.72
N ALA A 31 -1.53 9.53 -15.71
CA ALA A 31 -0.63 10.40 -14.96
C ALA A 31 -0.71 11.86 -15.43
N LEU A 32 -0.71 12.11 -16.74
CA LEU A 32 -0.83 13.45 -17.32
C LEU A 32 -2.18 14.10 -16.99
N LEU A 33 -3.28 13.35 -17.07
CA LEU A 33 -4.62 13.84 -16.74
C LEU A 33 -4.76 14.18 -15.25
N LEU A 34 -4.15 13.38 -14.37
CA LEU A 34 -4.23 13.56 -12.92
C LEU A 34 -3.17 14.51 -12.37
N PHE A 35 -2.16 14.88 -13.15
CA PHE A 35 -1.04 15.70 -12.69
C PHE A 35 -1.49 17.04 -12.10
N ASN A 36 -2.47 17.70 -12.72
CA ASN A 36 -3.00 18.98 -12.24
C ASN A 36 -3.83 18.84 -10.95
N ASN A 37 -4.33 17.64 -10.64
CA ASN A 37 -5.10 17.37 -9.42
C ASN A 37 -4.18 16.98 -8.24
N ALA A 38 -2.91 16.69 -8.51
CA ALA A 38 -1.91 16.37 -7.49
C ALA A 38 -1.54 17.61 -6.67
N SER A 39 -1.15 17.40 -5.41
CA SER A 39 -0.62 18.49 -4.58
C SER A 39 0.66 19.06 -5.20
N ARG A 40 0.90 20.36 -5.00
CA ARG A 40 2.09 21.04 -5.53
C ARG A 40 3.40 20.36 -5.11
N ILE A 41 3.45 19.81 -3.91
CA ILE A 41 4.61 19.07 -3.40
C ILE A 41 4.82 17.79 -4.21
N LEU A 42 3.76 17.04 -4.49
CA LEU A 42 3.84 15.81 -5.28
C LEU A 42 4.27 16.11 -6.73
N GLN A 43 3.74 17.19 -7.33
CA GLN A 43 4.16 17.63 -8.66
C GLN A 43 5.67 17.93 -8.73
N VAL A 44 6.21 18.62 -7.73
CA VAL A 44 7.65 18.92 -7.63
C VAL A 44 8.47 17.63 -7.46
N GLN A 45 8.05 16.72 -6.58
CA GLN A 45 8.74 15.44 -6.39
C GLN A 45 8.78 14.61 -7.69
N VAL A 46 7.64 14.52 -8.38
CA VAL A 46 7.55 13.83 -9.68
C VAL A 46 8.46 14.50 -10.70
N GLY A 47 8.44 15.84 -10.81
CA GLY A 47 9.29 16.59 -11.74
C GLY A 47 10.79 16.38 -11.50
N ILE A 48 11.23 16.40 -10.24
CA ILE A 48 12.62 16.12 -9.86
C ILE A 48 13.00 14.70 -10.28
N LEU A 49 12.19 13.70 -9.91
CA LEU A 49 12.47 12.30 -10.23
C LEU A 49 12.49 12.03 -11.73
N LEU A 50 11.59 12.64 -12.50
CA LEU A 50 11.59 12.55 -13.96
C LEU A 50 12.85 13.16 -14.57
N THR A 51 13.28 14.34 -14.07
CA THR A 51 14.49 15.00 -14.55
C THR A 51 15.73 14.14 -14.29
N ILE A 52 15.84 13.58 -13.09
CA ILE A 52 16.93 12.66 -12.73
C ILE A 52 16.90 11.42 -13.65
N GLY A 53 15.72 10.83 -13.86
CA GLY A 53 15.55 9.68 -14.75
C GLY A 53 16.00 9.97 -16.18
N LEU A 54 15.63 11.12 -16.73
CA LEU A 54 16.05 11.54 -18.07
C LEU A 54 17.57 11.76 -18.17
N ILE A 55 18.18 12.37 -17.16
CA ILE A 55 19.64 12.56 -17.10
C ILE A 55 20.35 11.20 -17.08
N LEU A 56 19.86 10.24 -16.29
CA LEU A 56 20.43 8.90 -16.21
C LEU A 56 20.28 8.11 -17.52
N ILE A 57 19.13 8.23 -18.19
CA ILE A 57 18.91 7.63 -19.51
C ILE A 57 19.87 8.22 -20.54
N PHE A 58 20.03 9.55 -20.55
CA PHE A 58 20.98 10.23 -21.45
C PHE A 58 22.42 9.80 -21.19
N TYR A 59 22.81 9.71 -19.91
CA TYR A 59 24.12 9.21 -19.53
C TYR A 59 24.33 7.76 -20.01
N ALA A 60 23.37 6.87 -19.81
CA ALA A 60 23.44 5.49 -20.31
C ALA A 60 23.59 5.44 -21.85
N ALA A 61 22.85 6.29 -22.58
CA ALA A 61 22.97 6.41 -24.03
C ALA A 61 24.39 6.82 -24.45
N SER A 62 24.99 7.80 -23.74
CA SER A 62 26.35 8.27 -24.01
C SER A 62 27.42 7.20 -23.78
N GLN A 63 27.14 6.22 -22.91
CA GLN A 63 27.99 5.07 -22.65
C GLN A 63 27.75 3.91 -23.65
N GLY A 64 26.90 4.12 -24.66
CA GLY A 64 26.61 3.12 -25.71
C GLY A 64 25.56 2.09 -25.32
N ALA A 65 24.76 2.31 -24.27
CA ALA A 65 23.68 1.41 -23.90
C ALA A 65 22.52 1.48 -24.90
N GLU A 66 21.97 0.32 -25.28
CA GLU A 66 20.76 0.25 -26.11
C GLU A 66 19.52 0.62 -25.27
N ILE A 67 18.81 1.68 -25.68
CA ILE A 67 17.60 2.14 -24.99
C ILE A 67 16.37 1.52 -25.65
N ASN A 68 15.75 0.57 -24.94
CA ASN A 68 14.42 0.10 -25.31
C ASN A 68 13.34 1.05 -24.76
N PHE A 69 12.87 1.97 -25.59
CA PHE A 69 11.84 2.94 -25.22
C PHE A 69 10.50 2.31 -24.80
N LEU A 70 10.13 1.16 -25.37
CA LEU A 70 8.92 0.45 -24.98
C LEU A 70 9.02 -0.01 -23.53
N ASN A 71 10.15 -0.60 -23.14
CA ASN A 71 10.40 -1.00 -21.77
C ASN A 71 10.43 0.20 -20.82
N VAL A 72 11.02 1.33 -21.21
CA VAL A 72 11.01 2.55 -20.37
C VAL A 72 9.58 2.99 -20.01
N ILE A 73 8.64 2.82 -20.94
CA ILE A 73 7.23 3.20 -20.77
C ILE A 73 6.43 2.13 -20.01
N SER A 74 6.73 0.85 -20.20
CA SER A 74 5.92 -0.28 -19.69
C SER A 74 6.45 -0.94 -18.41
N SER A 75 7.74 -0.79 -18.05
CA SER A 75 8.42 -1.58 -16.99
C SER A 75 7.74 -1.53 -15.63
N ASN A 76 7.09 -0.42 -15.29
CA ASN A 76 6.44 -0.22 -13.99
C ASN A 76 4.91 -0.36 -14.03
N SER A 77 4.34 -0.79 -15.15
CA SER A 77 2.89 -0.91 -15.31
C SER A 77 2.27 -1.93 -14.36
N GLY A 78 2.96 -3.04 -14.08
CA GLY A 78 2.57 -4.02 -13.05
C GLY A 78 2.46 -3.41 -11.65
N LEU A 79 3.47 -2.65 -11.24
CA LEU A 79 3.51 -1.99 -9.94
C LEU A 79 2.44 -0.90 -9.81
N LEU A 80 2.25 -0.10 -10.86
CA LEU A 80 1.19 0.91 -10.91
C LEU A 80 -0.20 0.28 -10.83
N SER A 81 -0.39 -0.84 -11.55
CA SER A 81 -1.64 -1.61 -11.51
C SER A 81 -1.93 -2.16 -10.11
N MET A 82 -0.91 -2.71 -9.43
CA MET A 82 -1.04 -3.20 -8.06
C MET A 82 -1.49 -2.07 -7.10
N ILE A 83 -0.83 -0.92 -7.15
CA ILE A 83 -1.17 0.23 -6.28
C ILE A 83 -2.60 0.71 -6.56
N ALA A 84 -2.99 0.80 -7.83
CA ALA A 84 -4.35 1.18 -8.22
C ALA A 84 -5.39 0.16 -7.73
N ALA A 85 -5.13 -1.14 -7.91
CA ALA A 85 -6.01 -2.23 -7.47
C ALA A 85 -6.22 -2.24 -5.95
N VAL A 86 -5.15 -2.08 -5.17
CA VAL A 86 -5.24 -1.98 -3.70
C VAL A 86 -6.02 -0.73 -3.28
N GLY A 87 -5.93 0.37 -4.02
CA GLY A 87 -6.76 1.54 -3.82
C GLY A 87 -8.27 1.25 -3.90
N PHE A 88 -8.70 0.40 -4.84
CA PHE A 88 -10.11 0.00 -4.97
C PHE A 88 -10.61 -0.85 -3.79
N LEU A 89 -9.74 -1.60 -3.11
CA LEU A 89 -10.13 -2.41 -1.93
C LEU A 89 -10.75 -1.55 -0.83
N ARG A 90 -10.35 -0.28 -0.73
CA ARG A 90 -10.96 0.68 0.20
C ARG A 90 -12.47 0.79 0.02
N LEU A 91 -12.96 0.75 -1.22
CA LEU A 91 -14.40 0.90 -1.52
C LEU A 91 -15.21 -0.28 -1.00
N VAL A 92 -14.59 -1.45 -0.91
CA VAL A 92 -15.27 -2.69 -0.51
C VAL A 92 -15.08 -2.98 0.98
N ALA A 93 -13.99 -2.51 1.58
CA ALA A 93 -13.66 -2.79 2.99
C ALA A 93 -14.57 -2.07 4.01
N ILE A 94 -15.43 -1.14 3.59
CA ILE A 94 -16.37 -0.45 4.47
C ILE A 94 -17.63 -1.31 4.62
N SER A 95 -17.84 -1.91 5.79
CA SER A 95 -19.09 -2.62 6.09
C SER A 95 -20.16 -1.66 6.63
N ASP A 96 -21.44 -1.85 6.29
CA ASP A 96 -22.52 -1.03 6.84
C ASP A 96 -22.72 -1.25 8.35
N ALA A 97 -22.43 -2.46 8.83
CA ALA A 97 -22.42 -2.79 10.26
C ALA A 97 -21.40 -1.96 11.05
N ASP A 98 -20.38 -1.42 10.37
CA ASP A 98 -19.41 -0.53 10.99
C ASP A 98 -19.96 0.90 11.20
N LYS A 99 -21.05 1.30 10.57
CA LYS A 99 -21.55 2.69 10.68
C LYS A 99 -22.29 2.96 12.00
N GLU A 100 -22.84 1.93 12.65
CA GLU A 100 -23.76 2.08 13.79
C GLU A 100 -23.15 1.73 15.16
N ALA A 101 -21.92 1.21 15.20
CA ALA A 101 -21.29 0.79 16.45
C ALA A 101 -20.80 1.98 17.29
N ARG A 102 -21.09 1.95 18.61
CA ARG A 102 -20.51 2.90 19.57
C ARG A 102 -19.00 2.71 19.65
N LEU A 103 -18.24 3.81 19.62
CA LEU A 103 -16.79 3.74 19.72
C LEU A 103 -16.36 3.36 21.15
N PRO A 104 -15.55 2.31 21.32
CA PRO A 104 -15.04 1.93 22.64
C PRO A 104 -14.07 2.98 23.17
N VAL A 105 -14.02 3.14 24.50
CA VAL A 105 -13.18 4.15 25.16
C VAL A 105 -12.12 3.50 26.06
N GLY A 106 -10.94 4.12 26.09
CA GLY A 106 -9.87 3.89 27.06
C GLY A 106 -8.72 3.01 26.58
N ARG A 107 -7.87 2.59 27.53
CA ARG A 107 -6.58 1.94 27.26
C ARG A 107 -6.66 0.74 26.32
N ARG A 108 -7.65 -0.12 26.54
CA ARG A 108 -7.87 -1.30 25.69
C ARG A 108 -8.29 -0.87 24.29
N SER A 109 -9.17 0.12 24.20
CA SER A 109 -9.61 0.70 22.93
C SER A 109 -8.43 1.28 22.13
N TYR A 110 -7.50 1.96 22.81
CA TYR A 110 -6.27 2.44 22.19
C TYR A 110 -5.43 1.29 21.62
N LEU A 111 -5.11 0.28 22.44
CA LEU A 111 -4.34 -0.88 22.00
C LEU A 111 -5.00 -1.61 20.82
N HIS A 112 -6.31 -1.86 20.92
CA HIS A 112 -7.07 -2.47 19.84
C HIS A 112 -6.95 -1.62 18.58
N THR A 113 -7.20 -0.30 18.66
CA THR A 113 -7.07 0.61 17.51
C THR A 113 -5.68 0.56 16.88
N LEU A 114 -4.59 0.52 17.66
CA LEU A 114 -3.24 0.36 17.12
C LEU A 114 -3.07 -0.98 16.39
N LEU A 115 -3.53 -2.08 16.99
CA LEU A 115 -3.44 -3.42 16.38
C LEU A 115 -4.27 -3.51 15.10
N GLY A 116 -5.49 -2.98 15.10
CA GLY A 116 -6.34 -2.95 13.90
C GLY A 116 -5.79 -2.04 12.84
N ALA A 117 -5.27 -0.87 13.22
CA ALA A 117 -4.59 0.02 12.29
C ALA A 117 -3.41 -0.69 11.65
N ASN A 118 -2.58 -1.42 12.41
CA ASN A 118 -1.46 -2.18 11.86
C ASN A 118 -1.93 -3.28 10.88
N LEU A 119 -2.90 -4.10 11.30
CA LEU A 119 -3.39 -5.22 10.51
C LEU A 119 -4.10 -4.75 9.22
N LEU A 120 -4.99 -3.76 9.34
CA LEU A 120 -5.69 -3.19 8.19
C LEU A 120 -4.72 -2.46 7.27
N SER A 121 -3.79 -1.65 7.81
CA SER A 121 -2.79 -0.94 7.01
C SER A 121 -1.91 -1.89 6.23
N THR A 122 -1.58 -3.05 6.80
CA THR A 122 -0.83 -4.09 6.09
C THR A 122 -1.54 -4.52 4.81
N ILE A 123 -2.87 -4.61 4.78
CA ILE A 123 -3.61 -5.15 3.63
C ILE A 123 -4.11 -4.04 2.69
N ILE A 124 -4.74 -2.99 3.23
CA ILE A 124 -5.37 -1.92 2.44
C ILE A 124 -4.57 -0.61 2.41
N ASN A 125 -3.34 -0.63 2.93
CA ASN A 125 -2.38 0.48 2.86
C ASN A 125 -2.91 1.78 3.54
N ILE A 126 -2.53 2.96 3.03
CA ILE A 126 -2.85 4.28 3.59
C ILE A 126 -4.36 4.52 3.76
N SER A 127 -5.19 3.77 3.05
CA SER A 127 -6.64 3.78 3.22
C SER A 127 -7.08 3.37 4.62
N ALA A 128 -6.36 2.47 5.30
CA ALA A 128 -6.71 2.04 6.66
C ALA A 128 -6.64 3.15 7.70
N PRO A 129 -5.50 3.87 7.89
CA PRO A 129 -5.43 4.94 8.87
C PRO A 129 -6.40 6.08 8.53
N MET A 130 -6.63 6.37 7.25
CA MET A 130 -7.66 7.33 6.83
C MET A 130 -9.07 6.88 7.23
N LEU A 131 -9.43 5.62 6.95
CA LEU A 131 -10.73 5.06 7.31
C LEU A 131 -10.95 5.08 8.82
N ILE A 132 -9.94 4.70 9.61
CA ILE A 132 -10.00 4.74 11.07
C ILE A 132 -10.15 6.18 11.56
N ALA A 133 -9.36 7.11 11.01
CA ALA A 133 -9.41 8.52 11.37
C ALA A 133 -10.76 9.16 11.02
N ASP A 134 -11.30 8.90 9.82
CA ASP A 134 -12.61 9.38 9.37
C ASP A 134 -13.72 8.89 10.32
N ARG A 135 -13.67 7.61 10.71
CA ARG A 135 -14.65 7.01 11.65
C ARG A 135 -14.61 7.68 13.03
N ILE A 136 -13.41 7.94 13.56
CA ILE A 136 -13.25 8.65 14.82
C ILE A 136 -13.73 10.11 14.67
N HIS A 137 -13.40 10.74 13.53
CA HIS A 137 -13.74 12.13 13.24
C HIS A 137 -15.24 12.40 13.20
N GLN A 138 -16.03 11.42 12.71
CA GLN A 138 -17.50 11.50 12.69
C GLN A 138 -18.12 11.66 14.08
N GLN A 139 -17.46 11.19 15.16
CA GLN A 139 -17.96 11.33 16.53
C GLN A 139 -17.26 12.44 17.31
N LYS A 140 -15.97 12.69 17.05
CA LYS A 140 -15.18 13.70 17.76
C LYS A 140 -14.08 14.29 16.85
N PRO A 141 -13.77 15.60 16.94
CA PRO A 141 -12.63 16.17 16.24
C PRO A 141 -11.35 15.36 16.43
N LEU A 142 -10.64 15.08 15.33
CA LEU A 142 -9.47 14.21 15.36
C LEU A 142 -8.33 14.91 16.11
N GLN A 143 -7.92 14.32 17.24
CA GLN A 143 -6.85 14.86 18.06
C GLN A 143 -5.47 14.54 17.44
N ARG A 144 -4.49 15.42 17.69
CA ARG A 144 -3.10 15.22 17.26
C ARG A 144 -2.52 13.89 17.77
N PHE A 145 -2.83 13.53 19.00
CA PHE A 145 -2.41 12.24 19.58
C PHE A 145 -2.88 11.04 18.74
N THR A 146 -4.15 11.06 18.30
CA THR A 146 -4.72 10.01 17.46
C THR A 146 -4.05 9.97 16.09
N SER A 147 -3.92 11.10 15.40
CA SER A 147 -3.32 11.14 14.07
C SER A 147 -1.83 10.74 14.09
N GLN A 148 -1.09 11.16 15.10
CA GLN A 148 0.31 10.75 15.31
C GLN A 148 0.41 9.25 15.57
N SER A 149 -0.42 8.70 16.46
CA SER A 149 -0.43 7.27 16.78
C SER A 149 -0.71 6.41 15.53
N LEU A 150 -1.74 6.77 14.76
CA LEU A 150 -2.10 6.05 13.53
C LEU A 150 -0.99 6.15 12.48
N THR A 151 -0.39 7.32 12.30
CA THR A 151 0.70 7.52 11.33
C THR A 151 1.93 6.70 11.71
N ARG A 152 2.32 6.68 12.98
CA ARG A 152 3.49 5.93 13.46
C ARG A 152 3.31 4.42 13.28
N VAL A 153 2.12 3.91 13.58
CA VAL A 153 1.77 2.50 13.33
C VAL A 153 1.78 2.18 11.84
N PHE A 154 1.20 3.06 11.01
CA PHE A 154 1.19 2.91 9.56
C PHE A 154 2.61 2.82 8.98
N CYS A 155 3.52 3.72 9.39
CA CYS A 155 4.91 3.69 8.95
C CYS A 155 5.60 2.34 9.25
N GLY A 156 5.31 1.74 10.41
CA GLY A 156 5.84 0.42 10.76
C GLY A 156 5.35 -0.71 9.86
N CYS A 157 4.20 -0.57 9.19
CA CYS A 157 3.66 -1.61 8.30
C CYS A 157 4.49 -1.75 7.00
N ALA A 158 5.09 -0.65 6.54
CA ALA A 158 5.90 -0.64 5.33
C ALA A 158 7.13 -1.55 5.42
N SER A 159 7.60 -1.86 6.63
CA SER A 159 8.78 -2.71 6.87
C SER A 159 8.57 -4.19 6.58
N TRP A 160 7.32 -4.66 6.50
CA TRP A 160 7.04 -6.10 6.37
C TRP A 160 5.90 -6.43 5.41
N SER A 161 4.97 -5.51 5.16
CA SER A 161 3.76 -5.85 4.41
C SER A 161 4.06 -6.19 2.94
N PRO A 162 3.56 -7.33 2.42
CA PRO A 162 3.67 -7.67 1.01
C PRO A 162 2.87 -6.76 0.07
N PHE A 163 1.86 -6.04 0.58
CA PHE A 163 0.92 -5.25 -0.22
C PHE A 163 1.35 -3.78 -0.37
N PHE A 164 2.51 -3.41 0.17
CA PHE A 164 3.06 -2.07 -0.01
C PHE A 164 3.78 -1.96 -1.36
N GLY A 165 3.60 -0.83 -2.04
CA GLY A 165 4.34 -0.53 -3.27
C GLY A 165 5.85 -0.65 -3.11
N ALA A 166 6.39 -0.29 -1.95
CA ALA A 166 7.81 -0.45 -1.64
C ALA A 166 8.28 -1.92 -1.69
N MET A 167 7.48 -2.87 -1.19
CA MET A 167 7.80 -4.29 -1.29
C MET A 167 7.82 -4.73 -2.76
N ALA A 168 6.86 -4.28 -3.55
CA ALA A 168 6.83 -4.57 -4.98
C ALA A 168 8.10 -4.07 -5.68
N VAL A 169 8.53 -2.84 -5.40
CA VAL A 169 9.81 -2.30 -5.90
C VAL A 169 10.99 -3.21 -5.50
N VAL A 170 11.07 -3.59 -4.22
CA VAL A 170 12.18 -4.43 -3.73
C VAL A 170 12.21 -5.78 -4.44
N LEU A 171 11.07 -6.44 -4.61
CA LEU A 171 11.00 -7.73 -5.29
C LEU A 171 11.28 -7.64 -6.79
N THR A 172 10.92 -6.52 -7.43
CA THR A 172 11.19 -6.29 -8.86
C THR A 172 12.67 -6.02 -9.13
N TYR A 173 13.33 -5.21 -8.29
CA TYR A 173 14.67 -4.71 -8.59
C TYR A 173 15.80 -5.47 -7.87
N VAL A 174 15.50 -6.23 -6.82
CA VAL A 174 16.48 -7.02 -6.09
C VAL A 174 16.29 -8.49 -6.45
N SER A 175 17.07 -8.98 -7.40
CA SER A 175 16.92 -10.33 -7.98
C SER A 175 17.01 -11.48 -6.96
N GLN A 176 17.72 -11.28 -5.85
CA GLN A 176 17.87 -12.27 -4.77
C GLN A 176 16.88 -12.05 -3.61
N ALA A 177 16.00 -11.05 -3.70
CA ALA A 177 15.03 -10.79 -2.65
C ALA A 177 14.01 -11.92 -2.56
N LYS A 178 13.87 -12.46 -1.35
CA LYS A 178 12.89 -13.50 -1.04
C LYS A 178 11.83 -12.89 -0.13
N LEU A 179 10.59 -12.84 -0.61
CA LEU A 179 9.47 -12.21 0.10
C LEU A 179 9.38 -12.66 1.57
N LEU A 180 9.42 -13.98 1.82
CA LEU A 180 9.32 -14.52 3.17
C LEU A 180 10.44 -14.03 4.09
N TRP A 181 11.67 -13.90 3.59
CA TRP A 181 12.79 -13.40 4.39
C TRP A 181 12.60 -11.93 4.78
N ILE A 182 12.12 -11.10 3.86
CA ILE A 182 11.84 -9.69 4.16
C ILE A 182 10.70 -9.58 5.18
N VAL A 183 9.63 -10.36 5.01
CA VAL A 183 8.50 -10.41 5.95
C VAL A 183 8.97 -10.82 7.35
N PHE A 184 9.72 -11.93 7.46
CA PHE A 184 10.20 -12.43 8.76
C PHE A 184 11.22 -11.51 9.41
N ALA A 185 12.05 -10.82 8.63
CA ALA A 185 13.01 -9.84 9.15
C ALA A 185 12.30 -8.55 9.58
N GLY A 186 11.30 -8.09 8.82
CA GLY A 186 10.58 -6.83 9.06
C GLY A 186 9.57 -6.89 10.20
N LEU A 187 8.87 -8.02 10.36
CA LEU A 187 7.80 -8.19 11.34
C LEU A 187 8.26 -7.93 12.80
N PRO A 188 9.43 -8.40 13.26
CA PRO A 188 10.00 -8.01 14.55
C PRO A 188 10.15 -6.50 14.73
N PHE A 189 10.64 -5.77 13.71
CA PHE A 189 10.77 -4.31 13.79
C PHE A 189 9.41 -3.63 13.92
N THR A 190 8.40 -4.11 13.20
CA THR A 190 7.03 -3.58 13.31
C THR A 190 6.44 -3.85 14.69
N ILE A 191 6.64 -5.05 15.26
CA ILE A 191 6.20 -5.39 16.62
C ILE A 191 6.88 -4.48 17.64
N ILE A 192 8.21 -4.34 17.57
CA ILE A 192 8.97 -3.47 18.47
C ILE A 192 8.47 -2.02 18.33
N GLY A 193 8.28 -1.53 17.11
CA GLY A 193 7.76 -0.19 16.84
C GLY A 193 6.37 0.01 17.45
N LEU A 194 5.47 -0.97 17.32
CA LEU A 194 4.13 -0.93 17.93
C LEU A 194 4.21 -0.90 19.46
N VAL A 195 5.07 -1.73 20.06
CA VAL A 195 5.31 -1.75 21.51
C VAL A 195 5.86 -0.41 21.99
N VAL A 196 6.82 0.18 21.27
CA VAL A 196 7.40 1.50 21.60
C VAL A 196 6.33 2.58 21.51
N VAL A 197 5.52 2.62 20.46
CA VAL A 197 4.41 3.59 20.33
C VAL A 197 3.43 3.45 21.49
N TYR A 198 3.04 2.22 21.84
CA TYR A 198 2.11 1.98 22.95
C TYR A 198 2.72 2.36 24.30
N ALA A 199 3.96 1.94 24.58
CA ALA A 199 4.64 2.22 25.84
C ALA A 199 4.91 3.71 26.02
N GLU A 200 5.39 4.40 24.98
CA GLU A 200 5.58 5.85 25.02
C GLU A 200 4.26 6.57 25.28
N ALA A 201 3.18 6.19 24.58
CA ALA A 201 1.86 6.78 24.79
C ALA A 201 1.40 6.61 26.24
N ARG A 202 1.61 5.43 26.83
CA ARG A 202 1.26 5.15 28.24
C ARG A 202 2.08 5.96 29.25
N ILE A 203 3.31 6.32 28.92
CA ILE A 203 4.21 7.07 29.82
C ILE A 203 3.99 8.58 29.67
N ARG A 204 3.91 9.08 28.42
CA ARG A 204 3.89 10.52 28.12
C ARG A 204 2.49 11.12 28.02
N TYR A 205 1.49 10.31 27.67
CA TYR A 205 0.12 10.73 27.39
C TYR A 205 -0.92 9.86 28.13
N PRO A 206 -0.79 9.64 29.46
CA PRO A 206 -1.64 8.71 30.18
C PRO A 206 -3.13 9.12 30.15
N GLU A 207 -3.43 10.41 30.24
CA GLU A 207 -4.81 10.91 30.21
C GLU A 207 -5.47 10.75 28.84
N GLU A 208 -4.73 10.99 27.76
CA GLU A 208 -5.21 10.81 26.39
C GLU A 208 -5.46 9.35 26.07
N VAL A 209 -4.61 8.44 26.57
CA VAL A 209 -4.81 6.99 26.40
C VAL A 209 -6.01 6.49 27.19
N ASP A 210 -6.24 7.02 28.40
CA ASP A 210 -7.36 6.63 29.27
C ASP A 210 -8.72 7.11 28.76
N ASN A 211 -8.72 8.25 28.08
CA ASN A 211 -9.90 8.83 27.45
C ASN A 211 -9.95 8.59 25.94
N PHE A 212 -9.13 7.66 25.42
CA PHE A 212 -9.00 7.43 23.99
C PHE A 212 -10.29 6.85 23.41
N VAL A 213 -10.89 7.55 22.45
CA VAL A 213 -12.01 7.04 21.65
C VAL A 213 -11.44 6.28 20.47
N GLY A 214 -11.57 4.96 20.48
CA GLY A 214 -10.93 4.09 19.50
C GLY A 214 -11.89 3.50 18.48
N TYR A 215 -11.31 2.78 17.53
CA TYR A 215 -12.03 2.14 16.44
C TYR A 215 -12.48 0.73 16.86
N PRO A 216 -13.78 0.41 16.79
CA PRO A 216 -14.25 -0.94 17.06
C PRO A 216 -13.82 -1.84 15.91
N ILE A 217 -12.87 -2.70 16.20
CA ILE A 217 -12.42 -3.72 15.25
C ILE A 217 -13.41 -4.86 15.35
N HIS A 218 -14.29 -4.97 14.37
CA HIS A 218 -15.08 -6.17 14.19
C HIS A 218 -14.29 -7.13 13.32
N LEU A 219 -14.22 -8.40 13.74
CA LEU A 219 -13.64 -9.47 12.91
C LEU A 219 -14.33 -9.59 11.54
N ASN A 220 -15.59 -9.15 11.45
CA ASN A 220 -16.33 -9.07 10.19
C ASN A 220 -15.71 -8.08 9.19
N SER A 221 -15.16 -6.96 9.65
CA SER A 221 -14.51 -5.96 8.79
C SER A 221 -13.19 -6.48 8.20
N LEU A 222 -12.61 -7.52 8.80
CA LEU A 222 -11.41 -8.20 8.30
C LEU A 222 -11.73 -9.27 7.24
N LYS A 223 -12.99 -9.66 7.04
CA LYS A 223 -13.36 -10.73 6.09
C LYS A 223 -12.89 -10.43 4.68
N ILE A 224 -13.15 -9.23 4.18
CA ILE A 224 -12.82 -8.86 2.80
C ILE A 224 -11.30 -8.78 2.59
N PRO A 225 -10.53 -8.05 3.43
CA PRO A 225 -9.07 -8.11 3.41
C PRO A 225 -8.52 -9.54 3.49
N PHE A 226 -9.09 -10.38 4.35
CA PHE A 226 -8.64 -11.76 4.53
C PHE A 226 -8.92 -12.64 3.30
N VAL A 227 -10.13 -12.58 2.73
CA VAL A 227 -10.49 -13.30 1.51
C VAL A 227 -9.57 -12.93 0.36
N LEU A 228 -9.20 -11.65 0.25
CA LEU A 228 -8.25 -11.20 -0.76
C LEU A 228 -6.86 -11.83 -0.56
N VAL A 229 -6.31 -11.76 0.66
CA VAL A 229 -5.01 -12.36 0.99
C VAL A 229 -5.01 -13.85 0.66
N VAL A 230 -6.05 -14.57 1.07
CA VAL A 230 -6.21 -16.00 0.77
C VAL A 230 -6.30 -16.24 -0.73
N SER A 231 -7.06 -15.43 -1.47
CA SER A 231 -7.18 -15.53 -2.93
C SER A 231 -5.83 -15.34 -3.63
N VAL A 232 -5.02 -14.37 -3.19
CA VAL A 232 -3.68 -14.11 -3.74
C VAL A 232 -2.74 -15.28 -3.44
N ILE A 233 -2.74 -15.80 -2.20
CA ILE A 233 -1.91 -16.96 -1.82
C ILE A 233 -2.32 -18.20 -2.61
N LEU A 234 -3.62 -18.48 -2.72
CA LEU A 234 -4.13 -19.59 -3.51
C LEU A 234 -3.77 -19.45 -4.99
N GLY A 235 -3.89 -18.26 -5.56
CA GLY A 235 -3.47 -17.97 -6.93
C GLY A 235 -1.98 -18.26 -7.15
N PHE A 236 -1.13 -17.82 -6.22
CA PHE A 236 0.31 -18.11 -6.27
C PHE A 236 0.62 -19.61 -6.22
N TRP A 237 -0.12 -20.38 -5.41
CA TRP A 237 0.03 -21.84 -5.33
C TRP A 237 -0.51 -22.59 -6.55
N LEU A 238 -1.64 -22.13 -7.10
CA LEU A 238 -2.32 -22.77 -8.24
C LEU A 238 -1.66 -22.45 -9.59
N LEU A 239 -0.92 -21.35 -9.68
CA LEU A 239 -0.21 -20.90 -10.89
C LEU A 239 1.30 -20.80 -10.64
N PRO A 240 1.99 -21.94 -10.40
CA PRO A 240 3.44 -21.96 -10.20
C PRO A 240 4.14 -21.54 -11.50
N GLY A 241 4.49 -20.26 -11.60
CA GLY A 241 5.12 -19.66 -12.78
C GLY A 241 4.68 -18.22 -13.05
N THR A 242 3.55 -17.77 -12.52
CA THR A 242 3.13 -16.37 -12.62
C THR A 242 3.70 -15.56 -11.45
N PRO A 243 4.54 -14.53 -11.70
CA PRO A 243 4.99 -13.65 -10.63
C PRO A 243 3.79 -12.91 -10.01
N VAL A 244 3.85 -12.61 -8.71
CA VAL A 244 2.78 -11.87 -7.99
C VAL A 244 2.52 -10.51 -8.63
N LEU A 245 3.56 -9.89 -9.17
CA LEU A 245 3.49 -8.76 -10.07
C LEU A 245 3.66 -9.30 -11.46
N VAL A 246 2.55 -9.45 -12.20
CA VAL A 246 2.67 -9.78 -13.61
C VAL A 246 3.04 -8.51 -14.37
N VAL A 247 4.30 -8.45 -14.78
CA VAL A 247 4.84 -7.47 -15.73
C VAL A 247 5.03 -8.18 -17.04
#